data_AF-A0A8J4M701-F1
#
_entry.id   AF-A0A8J4M701-F1
#
_cell.length_a   1.000
_cell.length_b   1.000
_cell.length_c   1.000
_cell.angle_alpha   90.00
_cell.angle_beta   90.00
_cell.angle_gamma   90.00
#
_symmetry.space_group_name_H-M   'P 1'
#
loop_
_entity.id
_entity.type
_entity.pdbx_description
1 polymer ?
#
loop_
_entity_poly.entity_id
_entity_poly.type
_entity_poly.pdbx_seq_one_letter_code
_entity_poly.pdbx_strand_id
1 'polypeptide(L)'
;MPHTYAQYEAARRQAALPQDNEILIFTQINAELAKASDRPSRIHALFRNQRLWSSLVKDLALDSNRLDAEVKQQITELGVWAMQYSIQAMREDLPLEPLLRVNRDMIEGLRAQPVMAAAPQAEPQARPRAEAASQFA
;
A
#
# COMPACT_ATOMS: atom_id res chain seq x y z
N MET A 1 -5.35 -19.00 -38.93
CA MET A 1 -4.66 -19.35 -37.68
C MET A 1 -4.98 -18.29 -36.62
N PRO A 2 -5.94 -18.48 -35.71
CA PRO A 2 -6.15 -17.54 -34.63
C PRO A 2 -5.24 -17.91 -33.44
N HIS A 3 -4.28 -17.05 -33.14
CA HIS A 3 -3.61 -16.98 -31.85
C HIS A 3 -3.97 -15.61 -31.29
N THR A 4 -4.83 -15.53 -30.26
CA THR A 4 -4.98 -14.34 -29.37
C THR A 4 -6.21 -14.49 -28.45
N TYR A 5 -6.24 -15.49 -27.58
CA TYR A 5 -7.13 -15.40 -26.39
C TYR A 5 -6.49 -16.00 -25.14
N ALA A 6 -5.59 -16.98 -25.28
CA ALA A 6 -4.97 -17.67 -24.15
C ALA A 6 -3.83 -16.90 -23.43
N GLN A 7 -3.45 -15.70 -23.86
CA GLN A 7 -2.35 -14.94 -23.23
C GLN A 7 -2.80 -13.74 -22.39
N TYR A 8 -4.08 -13.38 -22.40
CA TYR A 8 -4.60 -12.31 -21.52
C TYR A 8 -4.87 -12.78 -20.08
N GLU A 9 -4.90 -14.09 -19.82
CA GLU A 9 -5.15 -14.62 -18.48
C GLU A 9 -3.86 -14.88 -17.66
N ALA A 10 -2.70 -15.01 -18.32
CA ALA A 10 -1.43 -15.32 -17.65
C ALA A 10 -0.75 -14.08 -17.03
N ALA A 11 -1.12 -12.86 -17.44
CA ALA A 11 -0.54 -11.63 -16.92
C ALA A 11 -1.17 -11.13 -15.59
N ARG A 12 -2.24 -11.78 -15.12
CA ARG A 12 -2.97 -11.37 -13.90
C ARG A 12 -2.50 -12.03 -12.60
N ARG A 13 -1.54 -12.96 -12.65
CA ARG A 13 -1.14 -13.80 -11.50
C ARG A 13 0.25 -13.51 -10.90
N GLN A 14 0.95 -12.44 -11.28
CA GLN A 14 2.35 -12.24 -10.88
C GLN A 14 2.70 -10.90 -10.20
N ALA A 15 1.75 -10.05 -9.89
CA ALA A 15 1.98 -8.94 -8.98
C ALA A 15 0.94 -9.03 -7.87
N ALA A 16 1.35 -9.41 -6.66
CA ALA A 16 0.62 -9.02 -5.48
C ALA A 16 0.35 -7.51 -5.62
N LEU A 17 -0.89 -7.07 -5.40
CA LEU A 17 -1.20 -5.64 -5.49
C LEU A 17 -0.26 -4.90 -4.51
N PRO A 18 0.15 -3.65 -4.78
CA PRO A 18 1.03 -2.90 -3.86
C PRO A 18 0.59 -3.00 -2.39
N GLN A 19 -0.73 -2.98 -2.17
CA GLN A 19 -1.42 -3.18 -0.90
C GLN A 19 -1.24 -4.59 -0.28
N ASP A 20 -1.24 -5.66 -1.08
CA ASP A 20 -1.01 -7.03 -0.60
C ASP A 20 0.43 -7.18 -0.07
N ASN A 21 1.38 -6.54 -0.76
CA ASN A 21 2.78 -6.55 -0.34
C ASN A 21 2.97 -5.75 0.96
N GLU A 22 2.31 -4.60 1.11
CA GLU A 22 2.32 -3.82 2.35
C GLU A 22 1.74 -4.62 3.52
N ILE A 23 0.56 -5.24 3.34
CA ILE A 23 -0.07 -6.09 4.36
C ILE A 23 0.87 -7.23 4.78
N LEU A 24 1.54 -7.89 3.82
CA LEU A 24 2.46 -8.98 4.09
C LEU A 24 3.64 -8.49 4.94
N ILE A 25 4.30 -7.41 4.55
CA ILE A 25 5.49 -6.90 5.25
C ILE A 25 5.12 -6.39 6.65
N PHE A 26 4.00 -5.66 6.80
CA PHE A 26 3.49 -5.27 8.11
C PHE A 26 3.22 -6.49 8.99
N THR A 27 2.53 -7.51 8.46
CA THR A 27 2.21 -8.74 9.21
C THR A 27 3.49 -9.46 9.66
N GLN A 28 4.49 -9.57 8.79
CA GLN A 28 5.77 -10.19 9.12
C GLN A 28 6.49 -9.45 10.25
N ILE A 29 6.66 -8.14 10.12
CA ILE A 29 7.38 -7.32 11.11
C ILE A 29 6.61 -7.32 12.44
N ASN A 30 5.28 -7.28 12.40
CA ASN A 30 4.45 -7.37 13.60
C ASN A 30 4.65 -8.70 14.34
N ALA A 31 4.74 -9.81 13.61
CA ALA A 31 5.04 -11.11 14.19
C ALA A 31 6.47 -11.20 14.77
N GLU A 32 7.45 -10.54 14.13
CA GLU A 32 8.82 -10.43 14.64
C GLU A 32 8.87 -9.63 15.95
N LEU A 33 8.19 -8.49 16.02
CA LEU A 33 8.06 -7.69 17.25
C LEU A 33 7.41 -8.49 18.38
N ALA A 34 6.36 -9.25 18.10
CA ALA A 34 5.63 -10.04 19.10
C ALA A 34 6.45 -11.23 19.64
N LYS A 35 7.32 -11.81 18.81
CA LYS A 35 8.17 -12.96 19.18
C LYS A 35 9.52 -12.56 19.78
N ALA A 36 9.91 -11.29 19.69
CA ALA A 36 11.20 -10.81 20.15
C ALA A 36 11.32 -10.91 21.69
N SER A 37 12.09 -11.90 22.15
CA SER A 37 12.25 -12.23 23.58
C SER A 37 13.59 -11.79 24.16
N ASP A 38 14.59 -11.54 23.31
CA ASP A 38 15.93 -11.14 23.72
C ASP A 38 16.35 -9.79 23.11
N ARG A 39 17.43 -9.23 23.64
CA ARG A 39 17.88 -7.89 23.22
C ARG A 39 18.24 -7.82 21.71
N PRO A 40 18.97 -8.77 21.12
CA PRO A 40 19.27 -8.76 19.68
C PRO A 40 18.02 -8.84 18.80
N SER A 41 17.11 -9.77 19.07
CA SER A 41 15.86 -9.93 18.31
C SER A 41 14.96 -8.69 18.42
N ARG A 42 14.89 -8.07 19.60
CA ARG A 42 14.17 -6.80 19.82
C ARG A 42 14.75 -5.68 18.97
N ILE A 43 16.07 -5.47 19.00
CA ILE A 43 16.73 -4.42 18.20
C ILE A 43 16.50 -4.66 16.69
N HIS A 44 16.63 -5.91 16.24
CA HIS A 44 16.41 -6.26 14.83
C HIS A 44 14.96 -5.98 14.39
N ALA A 45 13.97 -6.44 15.15
CA ALA A 45 12.55 -6.23 14.83
C ALA A 45 12.18 -4.74 14.84
N LEU A 46 12.66 -3.98 15.84
CA LEU A 46 12.47 -2.53 15.91
C LEU A 46 13.10 -1.80 14.73
N PHE A 47 14.28 -2.24 14.29
CA PHE A 47 14.98 -1.60 13.16
C PHE A 47 14.22 -1.82 11.86
N ARG A 48 13.71 -3.04 11.66
CA ARG A 48 12.84 -3.33 10.53
C ARG A 48 11.55 -2.53 10.57
N ASN A 49 10.91 -2.40 11.73
CA ASN A 49 9.72 -1.57 11.92
C ASN A 49 9.99 -0.10 11.55
N GLN A 50 11.08 0.48 12.06
CA GLN A 50 11.50 1.84 11.73
C GLN A 50 11.71 2.02 10.22
N ARG A 51 12.37 1.07 9.55
CA ARG A 51 12.61 1.12 8.09
C ARG A 51 11.32 1.01 7.29
N LEU A 52 10.38 0.15 7.70
CA LEU A 52 9.07 0.04 7.07
C LEU A 52 8.34 1.38 7.09
N TRP A 53 8.22 1.99 8.27
CA TRP A 53 7.58 3.29 8.43
C TRP A 53 8.28 4.41 7.65
N SER A 54 9.62 4.41 7.60
CA SER A 54 10.36 5.36 6.78
C SER A 54 10.05 5.21 5.28
N SER A 55 9.92 3.98 4.79
CA SER A 55 9.54 3.72 3.39
C SER A 55 8.11 4.19 3.10
N LEU A 56 7.18 3.90 4.01
CA LEU A 56 5.78 4.29 3.86
C LEU A 56 5.61 5.81 3.84
N VAL A 57 6.25 6.53 4.78
CA VAL A 57 6.18 7.99 4.83
C VAL A 57 6.76 8.64 3.57
N LYS A 58 7.82 8.06 2.99
CA LYS A 58 8.37 8.53 1.72
C LYS A 58 7.42 8.31 0.56
N ASP A 59 6.71 7.17 0.51
CA ASP A 59 5.73 6.90 -0.53
C ASP A 59 4.53 7.86 -0.45
N LEU A 60 4.03 8.14 0.76
CA LEU A 60 2.94 9.11 0.98
C LEU A 60 3.26 10.52 0.48
N ALA A 61 4.54 10.89 0.51
CA ALA A 61 5.04 12.18 0.04
C ALA A 61 5.16 12.28 -1.49
N LEU A 62 4.99 11.18 -2.23
CA LEU A 62 5.01 11.20 -3.70
C LEU A 62 3.69 11.77 -4.26
N ASP A 63 3.81 12.61 -5.28
CA ASP A 63 2.66 13.16 -6.02
C ASP A 63 1.81 12.06 -6.69
N SER A 64 2.42 10.90 -6.97
CA SER A 64 1.74 9.72 -7.51
C SER A 64 0.86 9.00 -6.50
N ASN A 65 1.03 9.23 -5.19
CA ASN A 65 0.20 8.61 -4.17
C ASN A 65 -1.19 9.25 -4.18
N ARG A 66 -2.24 8.42 -4.31
CA ARG A 66 -3.62 8.86 -4.59
C ARG A 66 -4.50 9.00 -3.34
N LEU A 67 -3.93 8.86 -2.14
CA LEU A 67 -4.67 9.09 -0.90
C LEU A 67 -5.01 10.57 -0.72
N ASP A 68 -6.13 10.83 -0.04
CA ASP A 68 -6.52 12.19 0.32
C ASP A 68 -5.48 12.84 1.24
N ALA A 69 -5.29 14.14 1.10
CA ALA A 69 -4.27 14.90 1.84
C ALA A 69 -4.40 14.76 3.37
N GLU A 70 -5.64 14.71 3.86
CA GLU A 70 -5.93 14.52 5.28
C GLU A 70 -5.46 13.14 5.77
N VAL A 71 -5.77 12.08 5.01
CA VAL A 71 -5.35 10.71 5.32
C VAL A 71 -3.82 10.59 5.26
N LYS A 72 -3.19 11.18 4.24
CA LYS A 72 -1.72 11.24 4.15
C LYS A 72 -1.11 11.88 5.39
N GLN A 73 -1.63 13.04 5.81
CA GLN A 73 -1.13 13.76 6.97
C GLN A 73 -1.22 12.91 8.26
N GLN A 74 -2.38 12.29 8.50
CA GLN A 74 -2.59 11.43 9.68
C GLN A 74 -1.63 10.23 9.70
N ILE A 75 -1.45 9.53 8.56
CA ILE A 75 -0.54 8.40 8.48
C ILE A 75 0.93 8.85 8.59
N THR A 76 1.28 10.01 8.03
CA THR A 76 2.62 10.59 8.17
C THR A 76 2.95 10.89 9.62
N GLU A 77 2.06 11.52 10.37
CA GLU A 77 2.24 11.80 11.80
C GLU A 77 2.43 10.51 12.60
N LEU A 78 1.58 9.51 12.34
CA LEU A 78 1.67 8.20 12.97
C LEU A 78 3.00 7.50 12.64
N GLY A 79 3.45 7.57 11.39
CA GLY A 79 4.72 6.99 10.96
C GLY A 79 5.92 7.67 11.59
N VAL A 80 5.90 9.00 11.74
CA VAL A 80 6.93 9.75 12.48
C VAL A 80 6.99 9.31 13.92
N TRP A 81 5.84 9.22 14.60
CA TRP A 81 5.78 8.71 15.97
C TRP A 81 6.32 7.27 16.07
N ALA A 82 5.90 6.36 15.18
CA ALA A 82 6.32 4.96 15.21
C ALA A 82 7.83 4.80 15.01
N MET A 83 8.44 5.60 14.13
CA MET A 83 9.90 5.64 13.95
C MET A 83 10.62 6.12 15.21
N GLN A 84 10.15 7.21 15.82
CA GLN A 84 10.75 7.76 17.04
C GLN A 84 10.64 6.77 18.21
N TYR A 85 9.46 6.19 18.41
CA TYR A 85 9.22 5.18 19.43
C TYR A 85 10.10 3.94 19.20
N SER A 86 10.26 3.50 17.95
CA SER A 86 11.15 2.37 17.63
C SER A 86 12.60 2.66 18.05
N ILE A 87 13.11 3.87 17.78
CA ILE A 87 14.46 4.29 18.17
C ILE A 87 14.60 4.34 19.70
N GLN A 88 13.59 4.85 20.41
CA GLN A 88 13.59 4.89 21.87
C GLN A 88 13.58 3.48 22.46
N ALA A 89 12.72 2.59 21.97
CA ALA A 89 12.66 1.18 22.38
C ALA A 89 13.92 0.36 22.01
N MET A 90 14.73 0.85 21.06
CA MET A 90 16.06 0.27 20.80
C MET A 90 17.07 0.70 21.85
N ARG A 91 16.91 1.85 22.51
CA ARG A 91 17.85 2.35 23.52
C ARG A 91 17.44 1.90 24.91
N GLU A 92 16.15 1.95 25.18
CA GLU A 92 15.49 1.67 26.44
C GLU A 92 14.61 0.43 26.29
N ASP A 93 14.38 -0.33 27.37
CA ASP A 93 13.54 -1.54 27.29
C ASP A 93 12.04 -1.19 27.37
N LEU A 94 11.57 -0.38 26.41
CA LEU A 94 10.18 0.06 26.36
C LEU A 94 9.25 -1.09 25.93
N PRO A 95 7.98 -1.07 26.38
CA PRO A 95 6.97 -2.01 25.90
C PRO A 95 6.78 -1.91 24.39
N LEU A 96 6.65 -3.06 23.70
CA LEU A 96 6.42 -3.09 22.25
C LEU A 96 4.92 -3.03 21.87
N GLU A 97 4.02 -3.20 22.83
CA GLU A 97 2.58 -3.25 22.58
C GLU A 97 2.03 -2.01 21.83
N PRO A 98 2.50 -0.77 22.08
CA PRO A 98 2.05 0.39 21.30
C PRO A 98 2.34 0.26 19.80
N LEU A 99 3.52 -0.27 19.43
CA LEU A 99 3.86 -0.53 18.03
C LEU A 99 3.03 -1.68 17.46
N LEU A 100 2.82 -2.74 18.24
CA LEU A 100 2.01 -3.89 17.81
C LEU A 100 0.56 -3.48 17.51
N ARG A 101 -0.02 -2.61 18.34
CA ARG A 101 -1.36 -2.04 18.12
C ARG A 101 -1.41 -1.25 16.83
N VAL A 102 -0.55 -0.26 16.68
CA VAL A 102 -0.53 0.61 15.50
C VAL A 102 -0.32 -0.19 14.21
N ASN A 103 0.54 -1.22 14.23
CA ASN A 103 0.74 -2.08 13.07
C ASN A 103 -0.50 -2.94 12.74
N ARG A 104 -1.26 -3.41 13.75
CA ARG A 104 -2.54 -4.11 13.52
C ARG A 104 -3.57 -3.15 12.91
N ASP A 105 -3.70 -1.95 13.47
CA ASP A 105 -4.63 -0.94 12.97
C ASP A 105 -4.31 -0.57 11.51
N MET A 106 -3.03 -0.46 11.15
CA MET A 106 -2.60 -0.28 9.76
C MET A 106 -2.96 -1.45 8.85
N ILE A 107 -2.75 -2.70 9.29
CA ILE A 107 -3.12 -3.89 8.51
C ILE A 107 -4.64 -3.91 8.27
N GLU A 108 -5.43 -3.58 9.28
CA GLU A 108 -6.89 -3.50 9.19
C GLU A 108 -7.33 -2.39 8.23
N GLY A 109 -6.75 -1.19 8.35
CA GLY A 109 -7.01 -0.07 7.46
C GLY A 109 -6.64 -0.38 6.00
N LEU A 110 -5.48 -1.01 5.78
CA LEU A 110 -5.08 -1.49 4.46
C LEU A 110 -6.09 -2.51 3.92
N ARG A 111 -6.54 -3.50 4.71
CA ARG A 111 -7.54 -4.48 4.22
C ARG A 111 -8.89 -3.88 3.88
N ALA A 112 -9.28 -2.79 4.56
CA ALA A 112 -10.54 -2.10 4.33
C ALA A 112 -10.51 -1.20 3.08
N GLN A 113 -9.34 -0.86 2.56
CA GLN A 113 -9.23 -0.01 1.38
C GLN A 113 -9.73 -0.78 0.15
N PRO A 114 -10.73 -0.25 -0.59
CA PRO A 114 -11.23 -0.92 -1.77
C PRO A 114 -10.10 -1.07 -2.77
N VAL A 115 -9.87 -2.30 -3.25
CA VAL A 115 -9.02 -2.55 -4.41
C VAL A 115 -9.66 -1.77 -5.55
N MET A 116 -9.13 -0.58 -5.83
CA MET A 116 -9.50 0.19 -7.01
C MET A 116 -8.94 -0.59 -8.19
N ALA A 117 -9.67 -1.63 -8.61
CA ALA A 117 -9.49 -2.26 -9.89
C ALA A 117 -9.53 -1.13 -10.92
N ALA A 118 -8.46 -1.02 -11.70
CA ALA A 118 -8.38 -0.05 -12.79
C ALA A 118 -9.72 -0.06 -13.54
N ALA A 119 -10.42 1.07 -13.49
CA ALA A 119 -11.70 1.21 -14.17
C ALA A 119 -11.51 0.75 -15.63
N PRO A 120 -12.47 0.00 -16.21
CA PRO A 120 -12.44 -0.26 -17.65
C PRO A 120 -12.30 1.09 -18.34
N GLN A 121 -11.19 1.29 -19.04
CA GLN A 121 -11.02 2.47 -19.88
C GLN A 121 -12.21 2.46 -20.83
N ALA A 122 -13.10 3.43 -20.65
CA ALA A 122 -14.26 3.59 -21.51
C ALA A 122 -13.77 3.61 -22.96
N GLU A 123 -14.26 2.65 -23.74
CA GLU A 123 -14.05 2.61 -25.18
C GLU A 123 -14.30 4.02 -25.75
N PRO A 124 -13.45 4.52 -26.65
CA PRO A 124 -13.70 5.82 -27.27
C PRO A 124 -15.01 5.72 -28.04
N GLN A 125 -16.04 6.37 -27.51
CA GLN A 125 -17.35 6.49 -28.14
C GLN A 125 -17.14 7.01 -29.56
N ALA A 126 -17.37 6.14 -30.55
CA ALA A 126 -17.40 6.50 -31.95
C ALA A 126 -18.46 7.59 -32.12
N ARG A 127 -18.01 8.78 -32.52
CA ARG A 127 -18.88 9.92 -32.84
C ARG A 127 -19.98 9.47 -33.81
N PRO A 128 -21.26 9.80 -33.57
CA PRO A 128 -22.26 9.64 -34.61
C PRO A 128 -21.94 10.60 -35.76
N ARG A 129 -21.81 10.05 -36.97
CA ARG A 129 -21.64 10.84 -38.20
C ARG A 129 -22.97 11.55 -38.50
N ALA A 130 -23.10 12.77 -38.02
CA ALA A 130 -24.13 13.69 -38.47
C ALA A 130 -23.73 14.28 -39.84
N GLU A 131 -24.64 14.12 -40.79
CA GLU A 131 -24.96 15.01 -41.91
C GLU A 131 -24.01 15.10 -43.12
N ALA A 132 -24.54 14.69 -44.27
CA ALA A 132 -24.66 15.60 -45.41
C ALA A 132 -25.88 15.17 -46.26
N ALA A 133 -26.94 15.96 -46.16
CA ALA A 133 -27.97 16.03 -47.19
C ALA A 133 -27.35 16.54 -48.49
N SER A 134 -27.68 15.90 -49.61
CA SER A 134 -27.77 16.56 -50.91
C SER A 134 -28.88 15.87 -51.71
N GLN A 135 -30.06 16.49 -51.65
CA GLN A 135 -30.99 16.51 -52.79
C GLN A 135 -30.33 17.27 -53.96
N PHE A 136 -30.90 17.08 -55.16
CA PHE A 136 -30.61 17.74 -56.45
C PHE A 136 -29.53 17.09 -57.33
N ALA A 137 -29.95 16.12 -58.16
CA ALA A 137 -30.18 16.31 -59.61
C ALA A 137 -30.74 15.02 -60.22
#